data_AF-A0A1M6FX25-F1
#
_entry.id   AF-A0A1M6FX25-F1
#
_cell.length_a   1.000
_cell.length_b   1.000
_cell.length_c   1.000
_cell.angle_alpha   90.00
_cell.angle_beta   90.00
_cell.angle_gamma   90.00
#
_symmetry.space_group_name_H-M   'P 1'
#
loop_
_entity.id
_entity.type
_entity.pdbx_description
1 polymer ?
#
loop_
_entity_poly.entity_id
_entity_poly.type
_entity_poly.pdbx_seq_one_letter_code
_entity_poly.pdbx_strand_id
1 'polypeptide(L)' 'MSSIESLRYKLYLAWEKGSSQEILKASQELDVEIVKYMKSSLAAQKLIKGQVKHKITAFDKEGKCGHG' A
#
# COMPACT_ATOMS: atom_id res chain seq x y z
N MET A 1 3.09 -3.46 16.31
CA MET A 1 2.76 -2.07 15.94
C MET A 1 3.28 -1.81 14.54
N SER A 2 2.42 -1.34 13.63
CA SER A 2 2.85 -0.90 12.30
C SER A 2 3.68 0.39 12.36
N SER A 3 4.51 0.66 11.34
CA SER A 3 5.32 1.89 11.28
C SER A 3 4.46 3.15 11.41
N ILE A 4 3.26 3.14 10.81
CA ILE A 4 2.30 4.26 10.88
C ILE A 4 1.77 4.45 12.31
N GLU A 5 1.46 3.39 13.05
CA GLU A 5 1.00 3.50 14.44
C GLU A 5 2.11 4.04 15.35
N SER A 6 3.34 3.59 15.17
CA SER A 6 4.49 4.09 15.92
C SER A 6 4.74 5.57 15.69
N LEU A 7 4.62 6.03 14.44
CA LEU A 7 4.76 7.45 14.09
C LEU A 7 3.59 8.29 14.62
N ARG A 8 2.37 7.76 14.61
CA ARG A 8 1.20 8.41 15.21
C ARG A 8 1.37 8.59 16.72
N TYR A 9 1.90 7.57 17.39
CA TYR A 9 2.22 7.67 18.81
C TYR A 9 3.28 8.75 19.09
N LYS A 10 4.35 8.81 18.27
CA LYS A 10 5.35 9.90 18.38
C LYS A 10 4.73 11.29 18.19
N LEU A 11 3.80 11.44 17.25
CA LEU A 11 3.09 12.70 17.03
C LEU A 11 2.27 13.09 18.26
N TYR A 12 1.57 12.15 18.90
CA TYR A 12 0.84 12.40 20.14
C TYR A 12 1.78 12.83 21.27
N LEU A 13 2.90 12.13 21.47
CA LEU A 13 3.88 12.52 22.47
C LEU A 13 4.45 13.93 22.21
N ALA A 14 4.71 14.26 20.95
CA ALA A 14 5.17 15.60 20.56
C ALA A 14 4.13 16.67 20.84
N TRP A 15 2.85 16.34 20.63
CA TRP A 15 1.70 17.21 20.94
C TRP A 15 1.56 17.45 22.44
N GLU A 16 1.62 16.39 23.25
CA GLU A 16 1.54 16.50 24.72
C GLU A 16 2.71 17.31 25.30
N LYS A 17 3.90 17.20 24.70
CA LYS A 17 5.05 18.03 25.07
C LYS A 17 4.94 19.50 24.60
N GLY A 18 4.00 19.81 23.70
CA GLY A 18 3.89 21.14 23.08
C GLY A 18 5.07 21.51 22.18
N SER A 19 5.84 20.53 21.69
CA SER A 19 7.04 20.79 20.89
C SER A 19 6.70 20.89 19.40
N SER A 20 6.51 22.11 18.91
CA SER A 20 6.17 22.39 17.50
C SER A 20 7.16 21.75 16.51
N GLN A 21 8.45 21.68 16.84
CA GLN A 21 9.47 21.05 16.00
C GLN A 21 9.31 19.53 15.93
N GLU A 22 9.07 18.87 17.08
CA GLU A 22 8.82 17.43 17.09
C GLU A 22 7.50 17.08 16.40
N ILE A 23 6.47 17.93 16.55
CA ILE A 23 5.18 17.77 15.87
C ILE A 23 5.37 17.84 14.35
N LEU A 24 6.05 18.87 13.85
CA LEU A 24 6.30 19.04 12.43
C LEU A 24 7.09 17.85 11.86
N LYS A 25 8.15 17.43 12.57
CA LYS A 25 8.98 16.29 12.16
C LYS A 25 8.17 14.99 12.11
N ALA A 26 7.43 14.68 13.19
CA ALA A 26 6.61 13.48 13.26
C ALA A 26 5.50 13.47 12.19
N SER A 27 4.92 14.64 11.89
CA SER A 27 3.93 14.77 10.80
C SER A 27 4.53 14.46 9.44
N GLN A 28 5.70 15.02 9.12
CA GLN A 28 6.39 14.75 7.85
C GLN A 28 6.78 13.28 7.69
N GLU A 29 7.30 12.66 8.76
CA GLU A 29 7.62 11.23 8.76
C GLU A 29 6.36 10.37 8.54
N LEU A 30 5.23 10.75 9.15
CA LEU A 30 3.95 10.07 8.97
C LEU A 30 3.46 10.15 7.52
N ASP A 31 3.52 11.35 6.91
CA ASP A 31 3.09 11.58 5.52
C ASP A 31 3.89 10.72 4.54
N VAL A 32 5.22 10.64 4.72
CA VAL A 32 6.09 9.80 3.89
C VAL A 32 5.68 8.33 3.99
N GLU A 33 5.47 7.82 5.20
CA GLU A 33 5.13 6.40 5.40
C GLU A 33 3.73 6.07 4.87
N ILE A 34 2.77 6.99 4.97
CA ILE A 34 1.44 6.85 4.36
C ILE A 34 1.55 6.76 2.84
N VAL A 35 2.28 7.68 2.20
CA VAL A 35 2.47 7.66 0.74
C VAL A 35 3.15 6.37 0.29
N LYS A 36 4.16 5.91 1.04
CA LYS A 36 4.85 4.64 0.77
C LYS A 36 3.89 3.46 0.87
N TYR A 37 3.08 3.39 1.93
CA TYR A 37 2.07 2.36 2.10
C TYR A 37 1.04 2.35 0.95
N MET A 38 0.55 3.53 0.56
CA MET A 38 -0.39 3.67 -0.57
C MET A 38 0.24 3.18 -1.88
N LYS A 39 1.50 3.55 -2.15
CA LYS A 39 2.22 3.10 -3.35
C LYS A 39 2.38 1.58 -3.37
N SER A 40 2.77 0.97 -2.25
CA SER A 40 2.89 -0.48 -2.13
C SER A 40 1.55 -1.20 -2.29
N SER A 41 0.47 -0.65 -1.72
CA SER A 41 -0.88 -1.20 -1.86
C SER A 41 -1.38 -1.12 -3.31
N LEU A 42 -1.16 0.02 -3.98
CA LEU A 42 -1.50 0.17 -5.41
C LEU A 42 -0.68 -0.78 -6.29
N ALA A 43 0.61 -0.97 -6.00
CA ALA A 43 1.46 -1.93 -6.70
C ALA A 43 0.95 -3.37 -6.53
N ALA A 44 0.58 -3.75 -5.30
CA ALA A 44 0.00 -5.06 -5.00
C ALA A 44 -1.33 -5.28 -5.76
N GLN A 45 -2.22 -4.27 -5.78
CA GLN A 45 -3.47 -4.35 -6.54
C GLN A 45 -3.26 -4.49 -8.06
N LYS A 46 -2.26 -3.81 -8.62
CA LYS A 46 -1.90 -3.96 -10.04
C LYS A 46 -1.41 -5.37 -10.37
N LEU A 47 -0.60 -5.97 -9.50
CA LEU A 47 -0.15 -7.36 -9.66
C LEU A 47 -1.31 -8.34 -9.64
N ILE A 48 -2.27 -8.18 -8.72
CA ILE A 48 -3.46 -9.03 -8.64
C ILE A 48 -4.30 -8.91 -9.92
N LYS A 49 -4.57 -7.68 -10.40
CA LYS A 49 -5.32 -7.47 -11.66
C LYS A 49 -4.60 -8.05 -12.89
N GLY A 50 -3.27 -7.97 -12.93
CA GLY A 50 -2.45 -8.58 -13.99
C GLY A 50 -2.54 -10.11 -13.98
N GLN A 51 -2.46 -10.74 -12.81
CA GLN A 51 -2.60 -12.19 -12.67
C GLN A 51 -4.02 -12.69 -13.02
N VAL A 52 -5.06 -11.95 -12.64
CA VAL A 52 -6.45 -12.28 -13.00
C VAL A 52 -6.65 -12.22 -14.52
N LYS A 53 -6.08 -11.23 -15.22
CA LYS A 53 -6.12 -11.19 -16.70
C LYS A 53 -5.43 -12.38 -17.34
N HIS A 54 -4.24 -12.75 -16.85
CA HIS A 54 -3.49 -13.90 -17.38
C HIS A 54 -4.25 -15.23 -17.21
N LYS A 55 -4.97 -15.39 -16.09
CA LYS A 55 -5.76 -16.61 -15.81
C LYS A 55 -7.01 -16.71 -16.70
N ILE A 56 -7.65 -15.59 -17.02
CA ILE A 56 -8.81 -15.56 -17.96
C ILE A 56 -8.35 -15.92 -19.38
N THR A 57 -7.22 -15.38 -19.86
CA THR A 57 -6.70 -15.70 -21.21
C THR A 57 -6.19 -17.13 -21.38
N ALA A 58 -5.82 -17.80 -20.29
CA ALA A 58 -5.39 -19.21 -20.32
C ALA A 58 -6.59 -20.16 -20.47
N PHE A 59 -7.73 -19.83 -19.85
CA PHE A 59 -8.95 -20.62 -19.92
C PHE A 59 -9.59 -20.63 -21.34
N ASP A 60 -9.45 -19.54 -22.09
CA ASP A 60 -9.98 -19.44 -23.47
C ASP A 60 -9.20 -20.29 -24.50
N LYS A 61 -7.97 -20.74 -24.20
CA LYS A 61 -7.15 -21.51 -25.15
C LYS A 61 -7.35 -23.03 -25.07
N GLU A 62 -8.01 -23.55 -24.04
CA GLU A 62 -8.30 -24.99 -23.90
C GLU A 62 -9.64 -25.41 -24.55
N GLY A 63 -10.29 -24.52 -25.32
CA GLY A 63 -11.59 -24.76 -25.97
C GLY A 63 -11.56 -25.01 -27.48
N LYS A 64 -10.39 -25.13 -28.13
CA LYS A 64 -10.30 -25.46 -29.56
C LYS A 64 -9.49 -26.73 -29.81
N CYS A 65 -10.00 -27.85 -29.33
CA CYS A 65 -9.70 -29.15 -29.90
C CYS A 65 -10.93 -29.66 -30.67
N GLY A 66 -10.79 -29.79 -31.99
CA GLY A 66 -11.44 -30.85 -32.77
C GLY A 66 -12.75 -30.50 -33.49
N HIS A 67 -12.88 -31.15 -34.65
CA HIS A 67 -13.93 -31.10 -35.68
C HIS A 67 -13.69 -30.02 -36.73
N GLY A 68 -13.41 -30.35 -37.99
CA GLY A 68 -13.41 -31.62 -38.71
C GLY A 68 -13.43 -31.25 -40.19
#